data_AF-A0A954RWH9-F1
#
_entry.id   AF-A0A954RWH9-F1
#
_cell.length_a   1.000
_cell.length_b   1.000
_cell.length_c   1.000
_cell.angle_alpha   90.00
_cell.angle_beta   90.00
_cell.angle_gamma   90.00
#
_symmetry.space_group_name_H-M   'P 1'
#
loop_
_entity.id
_entity.type
_entity.pdbx_description
1 polymer ?
#
loop_
_entity_poly.entity_id
_entity_poly.type
_entity_poly.pdbx_seq_one_letter_code
_entity_poly.pdbx_strand_id
1 'polypeptide(L)' 'MSPLDGDPQGDTASDGGGANSLIPGEWYWIRLRDQSLRAYRYCEPGPRQGTAHFYVGSQLQKFSLSCVVGKCASD' A
#
# COMPACT_ATOMS: atom_id res chain seq x y z
N MET A 1 31.14 -31.46 13.49
CA MET A 1 30.98 -29.99 13.56
C MET A 1 30.59 -29.55 12.16
N SER A 2 29.31 -29.30 11.93
CA SER A 2 28.80 -28.77 10.66
C SER A 2 28.46 -27.29 10.87
N PRO A 3 28.85 -26.39 9.95
CA PRO A 3 28.61 -24.96 10.11
C PRO A 3 27.11 -24.63 10.01
N LEU A 4 26.72 -23.65 10.81
CA LEU A 4 25.41 -23.00 10.89
C LEU A 4 25.30 -21.97 9.75
N ASP A 5 24.51 -22.25 8.72
CA ASP A 5 24.14 -21.29 7.66
C ASP A 5 22.72 -21.66 7.20
N GLY A 6 21.68 -20.84 7.31
CA GLY A 6 21.47 -19.56 7.95
C GLY A 6 19.95 -19.35 7.98
N ASP A 7 19.44 -18.86 9.11
CA ASP A 7 18.12 -18.22 9.19
C ASP A 7 18.36 -16.97 10.05
N PRO A 8 18.03 -15.78 9.51
CA PRO A 8 16.64 -15.36 9.55
C PRO A 8 16.19 -14.73 8.22
N GLN A 9 15.14 -15.28 7.60
CA GLN A 9 14.34 -14.48 6.66
C GLN A 9 13.43 -13.53 7.47
N GLY A 10 14.07 -12.62 8.20
CA GLY A 10 13.46 -11.52 8.91
C GLY A 10 14.11 -10.23 8.47
N ASP A 11 13.61 -9.62 7.41
CA ASP A 11 13.72 -8.17 7.26
C ASP A 11 12.59 -7.65 6.36
N THR A 12 11.53 -7.21 7.05
CA THR A 12 10.79 -5.98 6.77
C THR A 12 10.82 -5.51 5.30
N ALA A 13 9.89 -6.01 4.48
CA ALA A 13 9.46 -5.26 3.30
C ALA A 13 8.57 -4.07 3.73
N SER A 14 9.12 -3.15 4.51
CA SER A 14 8.69 -1.74 4.51
C SER A 14 9.54 -0.99 3.49
N ASP A 15 9.66 -1.56 2.28
CA ASP A 15 10.22 -0.85 1.14
C ASP A 15 9.11 0.04 0.58
N GLY A 16 9.40 1.32 0.38
CA GLY A 16 8.45 2.33 -0.06
C GLY A 16 7.71 1.89 -1.30
N GLY A 17 6.53 1.29 -1.09
CA GLY A 17 5.70 0.68 -2.11
C GLY A 17 5.27 1.69 -3.17
N GLY A 18 6.13 1.90 -4.16
CA GLY A 18 5.76 2.52 -5.41
C GLY A 18 4.50 1.85 -5.96
N ALA A 19 3.67 2.60 -6.68
CA ALA A 19 2.37 2.19 -7.21
C ALA A 19 2.41 0.82 -7.89
N ASN A 20 3.57 0.43 -8.40
CA ASN A 20 3.84 -0.83 -9.07
C ASN A 20 3.57 -2.08 -8.19
N SER A 21 3.43 -1.94 -6.88
CA SER A 21 3.08 -3.05 -5.98
C SER A 21 1.61 -3.07 -5.54
N LEU A 22 0.80 -2.10 -5.98
CA LEU A 22 -0.62 -2.08 -5.64
C LEU A 22 -1.40 -3.00 -6.58
N ILE A 23 -2.28 -3.82 -6.03
CA ILE A 23 -3.07 -4.81 -6.76
C ILE A 23 -4.49 -4.26 -6.93
N PRO A 24 -4.96 -3.99 -8.17
CA PRO A 24 -6.29 -3.48 -8.42
C PRO A 24 -7.37 -4.31 -7.74
N GLY A 25 -8.28 -3.66 -7.03
CA GLY A 25 -9.35 -4.31 -6.30
C GLY A 25 -9.01 -4.71 -4.85
N GLU A 26 -7.78 -4.57 -4.40
CA GLU A 26 -7.42 -4.79 -2.99
C GLU A 26 -7.64 -3.52 -2.15
N TRP A 27 -7.83 -3.71 -0.83
CA TRP A 27 -7.99 -2.63 0.12
C TRP A 27 -6.65 -2.21 0.73
N TYR A 28 -6.45 -0.90 0.89
CA TYR A 28 -5.23 -0.33 1.45
C TYR A 28 -5.56 0.75 2.48
N TRP A 29 -4.76 0.80 3.55
CA TRP A 29 -4.83 1.87 4.54
C TRP A 29 -4.18 3.13 3.99
N ILE A 30 -4.96 4.20 3.87
CA ILE A 30 -4.50 5.52 3.42
C ILE A 30 -4.50 6.48 4.60
N ARG A 31 -3.37 7.15 4.82
CA ARG A 31 -3.22 8.23 5.79
C ARG A 31 -3.71 9.55 5.20
N LEU A 32 -4.73 10.12 5.84
CA LEU A 32 -5.33 11.39 5.48
C LEU A 32 -4.61 12.57 6.12
N ARG A 33 -4.97 13.79 5.70
CA ARG A 33 -4.34 15.04 6.19
C ARG A 33 -4.58 15.30 7.68
N ASP A 34 -5.69 14.80 8.22
CA ASP A 34 -6.04 14.85 9.64
C ASP A 34 -5.35 13.75 10.46
N GLN A 35 -4.38 13.04 9.87
CA GLN A 35 -3.67 11.88 10.44
C GLN A 35 -4.55 10.65 10.68
N SER A 36 -5.83 10.68 10.28
CA SER A 36 -6.68 9.50 10.34
C SER A 36 -6.27 8.47 9.27
N LEU A 37 -6.47 7.20 9.60
CA LEU A 37 -6.29 6.08 8.66
C LEU A 37 -7.66 5.62 8.19
N ARG A 38 -7.83 5.51 6.86
CA ARG A 38 -9.03 4.94 6.26
C ARG A 38 -8.67 3.92 5.20
N ALA A 39 -9.45 2.85 5.15
CA ALA A 39 -9.29 1.82 4.13
C ALA A 39 -9.99 2.28 2.85
N TYR A 40 -9.27 2.26 1.73
CA TYR A 40 -9.83 2.49 0.41
C TYR A 40 -9.39 1.40 -0.55
N ARG A 41 -10.27 1.05 -1.48
CA ARG A 41 -10.00 0.04 -2.49
C ARG A 41 -9.19 0.66 -3.62
N TYR A 42 -8.04 0.09 -3.93
CA TYR A 42 -7.22 0.55 -5.05
C TYR A 42 -7.89 0.23 -6.38
N CYS A 43 -7.82 1.17 -7.32
CA CYS A 43 -8.39 1.03 -8.66
C CYS A 43 -7.28 0.95 -9.71
N GLU A 44 -6.54 2.04 -9.90
CA GLU A 44 -5.58 2.19 -10.99
C GLU A 44 -4.50 3.22 -10.64
N PRO A 45 -3.32 3.19 -11.30
CA PRO A 45 -2.32 4.24 -11.13
C PRO A 45 -2.86 5.60 -11.55
N GLY A 46 -2.40 6.66 -10.89
CA GLY A 46 -2.79 8.02 -11.22
C GLY A 46 -2.05 8.54 -12.46
N PRO A 47 -2.53 9.63 -13.09
CA PRO A 47 -1.89 10.23 -14.27
C PRO A 47 -0.52 10.85 -13.96
N ARG A 48 -0.19 11.06 -12.67
CA ARG A 48 1.12 11.53 -12.22
C ARG A 48 1.83 10.40 -11.49
N GLN A 49 3.11 10.22 -11.82
CA GLN A 49 3.99 9.34 -11.07
C GLN A 49 3.93 9.70 -9.57
N GLY A 50 3.89 8.70 -8.71
CA GLY A 50 3.74 8.94 -7.27
C GLY A 50 2.29 9.02 -6.78
N THR A 51 1.28 8.89 -7.65
CA THR A 51 -0.14 8.94 -7.26
C THR A 51 -0.93 7.74 -7.76
N ALA A 52 -2.06 7.44 -7.10
CA ALA A 52 -2.96 6.34 -7.41
C ALA A 52 -4.42 6.76 -7.19
N HIS A 53 -5.35 6.14 -7.92
CA HIS A 53 -6.79 6.29 -7.72
C HIS A 53 -7.34 5.19 -6.83
N PHE A 54 -8.13 5.59 -5.84
CA PHE A 54 -8.82 4.71 -4.92
C PHE A 54 -10.31 5.02 -4.89
N TYR A 55 -11.13 3.99 -4.67
CA TYR A 55 -12.57 4.16 -4.49
C TYR A 55 -12.88 4.72 -3.10
N VAL A 56 -13.55 5.88 -3.07
CA VAL A 56 -14.16 6.50 -1.90
C VAL A 56 -15.66 6.47 -2.12
N GLY A 57 -16.31 5.41 -1.60
CA GLY A 57 -17.68 5.09 -2.01
C GLY A 57 -17.74 4.74 -3.49
N SER A 58 -18.54 5.48 -4.27
CA SER A 58 -18.68 5.32 -5.72
C SER A 58 -17.73 6.22 -6.54
N GLN A 59 -16.96 7.09 -5.89
CA GLN A 59 -16.08 8.05 -6.55
C GLN A 59 -14.63 7.59 -6.55
N LEU A 60 -13.89 7.91 -7.61
CA LEU A 60 -12.44 7.76 -7.64
C LEU A 60 -11.77 9.01 -7.09
N GLN A 61 -10.96 8.84 -6.05
CA GLN A 61 -10.16 9.91 -5.47
C GLN A 61 -8.68 9.61 -5.62
N LYS A 62 -7.92 10.64 -5.97
CA LYS A 62 -6.47 10.55 -6.14
C LYS A 62 -5.76 10.73 -4.80
N PHE A 63 -4.89 9.80 -4.46
CA PHE A 63 -4.00 9.86 -3.30
C PHE A 63 -2.54 9.75 -3.73
N SER A 64 -1.64 10.34 -2.92
CA SER A 64 -0.21 10.10 -3.06
C SER A 64 0.09 8.69 -2.56
N LEU A 65 1.01 7.99 -3.22
CA LEU A 65 1.48 6.69 -2.75
C LEU A 65 2.19 6.77 -1.42
N SER A 66 2.80 7.92 -1.11
CA SER A 66 3.37 8.20 0.21
C SER A 66 2.33 8.21 1.34
N CYS A 67 1.02 8.31 0.99
CA CYS A 67 -0.07 8.18 1.96
C CYS A 67 -0.51 6.73 2.16
N VAL A 68 -0.09 5.80 1.30
CA VAL A 68 -0.42 4.38 1.43
C VAL A 68 0.46 3.79 2.53
N VAL A 69 -0.16 3.32 3.60
CA VAL A 69 0.53 2.76 4.77
C VAL A 69 0.76 1.26 4.59
N GLY A 70 -0.16 0.57 3.92
CA GLY A 70 -0.06 -0.86 3.68
C GLY A 70 -1.39 -1.49 3.24
N LYS A 71 -1.34 -2.77 2.91
CA LYS A 71 -2.52 -3.56 2.55
C LYS A 71 -3.42 -3.76 3.76
N CYS A 72 -4.73 -3.59 3.58
CA CYS A 72 -5.73 -3.99 4.55
C CYS A 72 -6.05 -5.46 4.33
N ALA A 73 -5.76 -6.32 5.31
CA ALA A 73 -6.27 -7.68 5.29
C ALA A 73 -7.81 -7.59 5.29
N SER A 74 -8.44 -8.20 4.29
CA SER A 74 -9.87 -8.50 4.36
C SER A 74 -9.95 -9.87 5.03
N ASP A 75 -10.57 -9.92 6.22
CA ASP A 75 -10.96 -11.17 6.88
C ASP A 75 -12.02 -11.90 6.06
#